data_AF-A0A261RUK4-F1
#
_entry.id   AF-A0A261RUK4-F1
#
_cell.length_a   1.000
_cell.length_b   1.000
_cell.length_c   1.000
_cell.angle_alpha   90.00
_cell.angle_beta   90.00
_cell.angle_gamma   90.00
#
_symmetry.space_group_name_H-M   'P 1'
#
loop_
_entity.id
_entity.type
_entity.pdbx_description
1 polymer ?
#
loop_
_entity_poly.entity_id
_entity_poly.type
_entity_poly.pdbx_seq_one_letter_code
_entity_poly.pdbx_strand_id
1 'polypeptide(L)'
;MGDIDYQALEFAYQAHVRSDTPATHPVVIVGAGPVGLTTAIDLARQGVPVVVLDDDFRLSTGSRAICFAKRTLEIWDRLGVGQRMVDKGVSWNVGKVFFRDQEVWRFDLLPESGHHRPAFINLQQYYAEGYLHERACAEPNITLRWKNRVTGVEHHDDHVLVTIDTPDGPYTLAAQWLIACDGARSPVRKLLGQEAHGRVFKDRFLIADVKMSAPFPAERWFWFDPPFHPNQSVLLHMQPDNVWRIDFQLGWNADPVEAVKPENVLPRIRALLGADTQFELEWVSVYTFACERMDTFRHRRVLFAGDSAHRVSPFGARGANSGVQDAENLAWKLRLVLAGQAPEALLDTYAAEREFAADENILNSSRSTDFITPKSEVSRTFRNAVLNLARDHAFARTLVNSGRLSLPATYRDSPLNTPDRDAFTGVMVPGAVAADAPVAGGNGKPWWLEQLDEGFTAVLFCGAQAPAEDLLQALRRRGDQAIALRTLLVAPPDAAWQAPAGLSCVIDRDGLLARRYDATPGTCYLIRPDQHVAARWRALDAAALGDALDQALARATCTH
;
A
#
# COMPACT_ATOMS: atom_id res chain seq x y z
N MET A 1 28.17 9.44 -1.70
CA MET A 1 27.32 10.62 -1.98
C MET A 1 26.78 11.07 -0.64
N GLY A 2 26.86 12.36 -0.30
CA GLY A 2 26.24 12.85 0.94
C GLY A 2 24.73 12.61 0.92
N ASP A 3 24.13 12.47 2.10
CA ASP A 3 22.66 12.36 2.20
C ASP A 3 22.01 13.61 1.58
N ILE A 4 21.11 13.39 0.62
CA ILE A 4 20.31 14.46 0.01
C ILE A 4 19.36 15.00 1.09
N ASP A 5 19.37 16.31 1.29
CA ASP A 5 18.34 17.00 2.07
C ASP A 5 17.08 17.18 1.22
N TYR A 6 16.18 16.20 1.28
CA TYR A 6 14.91 16.23 0.54
C TYR A 6 13.97 17.35 0.99
N GLN A 7 14.13 17.91 2.19
CA GLN A 7 13.28 19.01 2.65
C GLN A 7 13.66 20.34 2.00
N ALA A 8 14.94 20.49 1.63
CA ALA A 8 15.46 21.66 0.92
C ALA A 8 15.39 21.51 -0.61
N LEU A 9 15.02 20.33 -1.13
CA LEU A 9 14.99 20.06 -2.56
C LEU A 9 13.88 20.84 -3.26
N GLU A 10 14.26 21.70 -4.21
CA GLU A 10 13.36 22.41 -5.09
C GLU A 10 13.44 21.92 -6.53
N PHE A 11 12.28 21.77 -7.15
CA PHE A 11 12.15 21.38 -8.54
C PHE A 11 11.88 22.60 -9.42
N ALA A 12 12.77 22.78 -10.40
CA ALA A 12 12.60 23.83 -11.40
C ALA A 12 11.45 23.50 -12.34
N TYR A 13 10.72 24.53 -12.76
CA TYR A 13 9.82 24.41 -13.90
C TYR A 13 10.66 24.22 -15.16
N GLN A 14 10.25 23.28 -16.02
CA GLN A 14 10.82 23.09 -17.34
C GLN A 14 9.79 23.47 -18.37
N ALA A 15 10.13 24.40 -19.27
CA ALA A 15 9.24 24.80 -20.35
C ALA A 15 8.99 23.62 -21.28
N HIS A 16 7.74 23.38 -21.60
CA HIS A 16 7.34 22.36 -22.57
C HIS A 16 7.01 23.00 -23.92
N VAL A 17 7.42 22.32 -25.00
CA VAL A 17 7.16 22.78 -26.37
C VAL A 17 5.65 22.83 -26.57
N ARG A 18 5.15 24.04 -26.82
CA ARG A 18 3.74 24.27 -27.16
C ARG A 18 3.53 23.93 -28.63
N SER A 19 2.47 23.16 -28.87
CA SER A 19 2.00 22.79 -30.21
C SER A 19 0.52 23.15 -30.29
N ASP A 20 0.07 23.58 -31.46
CA ASP A 20 -1.36 23.85 -31.71
C ASP A 20 -2.21 22.58 -31.59
N THR A 21 -1.59 21.40 -31.79
CA THR A 21 -2.22 20.10 -31.53
C THR A 21 -1.70 19.51 -30.21
N PRO A 22 -2.58 19.17 -29.25
CA PRO A 22 -2.17 18.57 -27.98
C PRO A 22 -1.42 17.24 -28.19
N ALA A 23 -0.25 17.09 -27.56
CA ALA A 23 0.46 15.82 -27.56
C ALA A 23 -0.38 14.75 -26.85
N THR A 24 -0.49 13.57 -27.47
CA THR A 24 -1.20 12.42 -26.88
C THR A 24 -0.23 11.52 -26.13
N HIS A 25 -0.53 11.25 -24.86
CA HIS A 25 0.24 10.39 -23.97
C HIS A 25 -0.58 9.15 -23.57
N PRO A 26 0.03 7.94 -23.47
CA PRO A 26 -0.68 6.75 -23.03
C PRO A 26 -1.26 6.90 -21.62
N VAL A 27 -0.46 7.40 -20.68
CA VAL A 27 -0.89 7.65 -19.31
C VAL A 27 -0.39 8.99 -18.83
N VAL A 28 -1.29 9.75 -18.20
CA VAL A 28 -0.97 10.96 -17.44
C VAL A 28 -1.40 10.75 -16.00
N ILE A 29 -0.50 11.06 -15.06
CA ILE A 29 -0.75 10.98 -13.62
C ILE A 29 -0.73 12.39 -13.04
N VAL A 30 -1.73 12.72 -12.22
CA VAL A 30 -1.80 14.01 -11.51
C VAL A 30 -1.46 13.78 -10.05
N GLY A 31 -0.39 14.39 -9.56
CA GLY A 31 0.16 14.24 -8.22
C GLY A 31 1.40 13.34 -8.18
N ALA A 32 2.52 13.88 -7.71
CA ALA A 32 3.81 13.24 -7.50
C ALA A 32 4.06 12.87 -6.02
N GLY A 33 2.99 12.60 -5.26
CA GLY A 33 3.10 11.98 -3.93
C GLY A 33 3.47 10.49 -4.00
N PRO A 34 3.52 9.79 -2.85
CA PRO A 34 3.95 8.39 -2.79
C PRO A 34 3.14 7.46 -3.70
N VAL A 35 1.83 7.70 -3.82
CA VAL A 35 0.93 6.91 -4.67
C VAL A 35 1.22 7.17 -6.14
N GLY A 36 1.26 8.44 -6.57
CA GLY A 36 1.47 8.79 -7.97
C GLY A 36 2.84 8.37 -8.49
N LEU A 37 3.91 8.55 -7.70
CA LEU A 37 5.25 8.08 -8.07
C LEU A 37 5.33 6.55 -8.11
N THR A 38 4.70 5.85 -7.16
CA THR A 38 4.61 4.38 -7.20
C THR A 38 3.91 3.91 -8.49
N THR A 39 2.75 4.48 -8.82
CA THR A 39 2.00 4.16 -10.05
C THR A 39 2.84 4.43 -11.29
N ALA A 40 3.55 5.56 -11.35
CA ALA A 40 4.41 5.92 -12.47
C ALA A 40 5.54 4.90 -12.67
N ILE A 41 6.26 4.56 -11.60
CA ILE A 41 7.38 3.60 -11.65
C ILE A 41 6.88 2.21 -12.05
N ASP A 42 5.76 1.75 -11.51
CA ASP A 42 5.23 0.42 -11.85
C ASP A 42 4.84 0.33 -13.34
N LEU A 43 4.08 1.31 -13.84
CA LEU A 43 3.73 1.40 -15.27
C LEU A 43 4.97 1.50 -16.18
N ALA A 44 5.92 2.37 -15.83
CA ALA A 44 7.13 2.59 -16.60
C ALA A 44 8.00 1.33 -16.72
N ARG A 45 8.15 0.58 -15.63
CA ARG A 45 8.86 -0.71 -15.61
C ARG A 45 8.17 -1.79 -16.43
N GLN A 46 6.86 -1.67 -16.63
CA GLN A 46 6.08 -2.51 -17.53
C GLN A 46 6.08 -1.99 -18.98
N GLY A 47 6.90 -0.98 -19.30
CA GLY A 47 7.08 -0.44 -20.64
C GLY A 47 6.05 0.61 -21.06
N VAL A 48 5.22 1.11 -20.15
CA VAL A 48 4.21 2.15 -20.44
C VAL A 48 4.84 3.54 -20.27
N PRO A 49 4.83 4.40 -21.31
CA PRO A 49 5.24 5.81 -21.15
C PRO A 49 4.26 6.59 -20.26
N VAL A 50 4.78 7.31 -19.28
CA VAL A 50 4.00 8.06 -18.28
C VAL A 50 4.47 9.51 -18.20
N VAL A 51 3.52 10.44 -18.19
CA VAL A 51 3.75 11.83 -17.76
C VAL A 51 3.17 12.03 -16.37
N VAL A 52 3.96 12.54 -15.43
CA VAL A 52 3.48 12.90 -14.09
C VAL A 52 3.46 14.42 -13.97
N LEU A 53 2.32 14.97 -13.58
CA LEU A 53 2.11 16.40 -13.35
C LEU A 53 1.98 16.64 -11.86
N ASP A 54 2.67 17.64 -11.33
CA ASP A 54 2.49 18.11 -9.96
C ASP A 54 2.51 19.64 -9.93
N ASP A 55 1.63 20.26 -9.15
CA ASP A 55 1.54 21.72 -9.05
C ASP A 55 2.55 22.32 -8.07
N ASP A 56 3.09 21.49 -7.17
CA ASP A 56 4.11 21.89 -6.22
C ASP A 56 5.50 21.96 -6.89
N PHE A 57 6.47 22.43 -6.12
CA PHE A 57 7.88 22.53 -6.50
C PHE A 57 8.80 21.92 -5.44
N ARG A 58 8.25 21.28 -4.41
CA ARG A 58 8.98 20.59 -3.36
C ARG A 58 8.28 19.29 -3.00
N LEU A 59 9.03 18.41 -2.35
CA LEU A 59 8.46 17.24 -1.67
C LEU A 59 7.73 17.67 -0.39
N SER A 60 6.99 16.75 0.20
CA SER A 60 6.24 16.99 1.44
C SER A 60 7.16 17.50 2.56
N THR A 61 6.65 18.47 3.31
CA THR A 61 7.30 18.96 4.53
C THR A 61 6.68 18.31 5.76
N GLY A 62 7.53 17.84 6.67
CA GLY A 62 7.14 17.15 7.89
C GLY A 62 6.77 15.68 7.70
N SER A 63 6.10 15.11 8.69
CA SER A 63 5.97 13.67 8.85
C SER A 63 4.54 13.16 8.62
N ARG A 64 3.74 13.68 7.69
CA ARG A 64 2.29 13.33 7.61
C ARG A 64 2.04 11.80 7.60
N ALA A 65 2.66 11.09 6.66
CA ALA A 65 2.80 9.63 6.69
C ALA A 65 4.17 9.24 7.27
N ILE A 66 4.18 8.29 8.21
CA ILE A 66 5.44 7.75 8.77
C ILE A 66 5.53 6.23 8.76
N CYS A 67 4.39 5.53 8.90
CA CYS A 67 4.39 4.08 9.04
C CYS A 67 4.12 3.41 7.70
N PHE A 68 5.08 2.65 7.19
CA PHE A 68 4.91 1.86 5.97
C PHE A 68 4.87 0.37 6.31
N ALA A 69 3.80 -0.28 5.88
CA ALA A 69 3.48 -1.68 6.17
C ALA A 69 4.29 -2.63 5.31
N LYS A 70 4.43 -3.88 5.78
CA LYS A 70 5.06 -4.99 5.07
C LYS A 70 4.70 -5.06 3.58
N ARG A 71 3.40 -5.01 3.25
CA ARG A 71 2.94 -5.10 1.85
C ARG A 71 3.47 -3.95 0.98
N THR A 72 3.46 -2.73 1.51
CA THR A 72 4.01 -1.55 0.79
C THR A 72 5.51 -1.73 0.52
N LEU A 73 6.25 -2.29 1.47
CA LEU A 73 7.67 -2.57 1.30
C LEU A 73 7.93 -3.65 0.26
N GLU A 74 7.10 -4.70 0.22
CA GLU A 74 7.17 -5.75 -0.82
C GLU A 74 6.88 -5.20 -2.21
N ILE A 75 5.89 -4.30 -2.35
CA ILE A 75 5.62 -3.60 -3.60
C ILE A 75 6.84 -2.77 -4.01
N TRP A 76 7.41 -2.02 -3.06
CA TRP A 76 8.59 -1.21 -3.31
C TRP A 76 9.87 -2.01 -3.58
N ASP A 77 9.97 -3.27 -3.14
CA ASP A 77 11.04 -4.19 -3.55
C ASP A 77 11.00 -4.47 -5.04
N ARG A 78 9.82 -4.84 -5.55
CA ARG A 78 9.59 -5.03 -6.99
C ARG A 78 9.96 -3.77 -7.77
N LEU A 79 9.66 -2.59 -7.21
CA LEU A 79 9.99 -1.30 -7.84
C LEU A 79 11.46 -0.87 -7.66
N GLY A 80 12.22 -1.52 -6.77
CA GLY A 80 13.66 -1.30 -6.57
C GLY A 80 14.01 -0.21 -5.55
N VAL A 81 13.08 0.15 -4.66
CA VAL A 81 13.31 1.15 -3.60
C VAL A 81 13.10 0.59 -2.19
N GLY A 82 12.48 -0.58 -2.04
CA GLY A 82 12.09 -1.14 -0.74
C GLY A 82 13.26 -1.38 0.22
N GLN A 83 14.41 -1.84 -0.27
CA GLN A 83 15.60 -2.02 0.59
C GLN A 83 16.09 -0.70 1.18
N ARG A 84 16.18 0.36 0.35
CA ARG A 84 16.63 1.69 0.80
C ARG A 84 15.68 2.28 1.84
N MET A 85 14.37 2.01 1.70
CA MET A 85 13.36 2.41 2.70
C MET A 85 13.62 1.74 4.04
N VAL A 86 13.92 0.44 4.05
CA VAL A 86 14.19 -0.33 5.27
C VAL A 86 15.53 0.05 5.89
N ASP A 87 16.57 0.26 5.09
CA ASP A 87 17.90 0.63 5.57
C ASP A 87 17.90 1.98 6.30
N LYS A 88 17.13 2.95 5.77
CA LYS A 88 16.95 4.24 6.43
C LYS A 88 15.93 4.16 7.57
N GLY A 89 14.85 3.42 7.37
CA GLY A 89 13.69 3.35 8.26
C GLY A 89 13.96 2.64 9.59
N VAL A 90 13.15 2.96 10.58
CA VAL A 90 13.16 2.25 11.87
C VAL A 90 12.19 1.08 11.79
N SER A 91 12.71 -0.14 11.73
CA SER A 91 11.91 -1.37 11.68
C SER A 91 11.29 -1.70 13.03
N TRP A 92 10.02 -2.10 13.03
CA TRP A 92 9.33 -2.55 14.24
C TRP A 92 8.22 -3.56 13.94
N ASN A 93 8.08 -4.55 14.85
CA ASN A 93 6.98 -5.53 14.82
C ASN A 93 6.09 -5.45 16.07
N VAL A 94 6.62 -4.87 17.15
CA VAL A 94 6.00 -4.90 18.47
C VAL A 94 5.24 -3.60 18.74
N GLY A 95 3.97 -3.75 19.12
CA GLY A 95 3.16 -2.68 19.66
C GLY A 95 2.82 -2.93 21.13
N LYS A 96 2.76 -1.84 21.90
CA LYS A 96 2.34 -1.83 23.31
C LYS A 96 1.17 -0.88 23.51
N VAL A 97 0.21 -1.36 24.28
CA VAL A 97 -0.96 -0.58 24.73
C VAL A 97 -0.88 -0.42 26.22
N PHE A 98 -1.00 0.83 26.65
CA PHE A 98 -1.02 1.21 28.04
C PHE A 98 -2.42 1.74 28.39
N PHE A 99 -2.89 1.40 29.57
CA PHE A 99 -4.01 2.09 30.21
C PHE A 99 -3.48 2.75 31.47
N ARG A 100 -3.52 4.08 31.49
CA ARG A 100 -2.79 4.89 32.47
C ARG A 100 -1.30 4.61 32.42
N ASP A 101 -0.70 4.23 33.55
CA ASP A 101 0.71 3.90 33.72
C ASP A 101 1.01 2.40 33.53
N GLN A 102 0.01 1.57 33.24
CA GLN A 102 0.17 0.11 33.15
C GLN A 102 0.13 -0.38 31.72
N GLU A 103 1.10 -1.23 31.33
CA GLU A 103 1.05 -2.01 30.10
C GLU A 103 -0.07 -3.06 30.23
N VAL A 104 -1.11 -2.93 29.40
CA VAL A 104 -2.27 -3.85 29.42
C VAL A 104 -2.24 -4.86 28.29
N TRP A 105 -1.49 -4.57 27.22
CA TRP A 105 -1.35 -5.50 26.11
C TRP A 105 -0.09 -5.21 25.30
N ARG A 106 0.63 -6.28 24.96
CA ARG A 106 1.74 -6.29 24.00
C ARG A 106 1.41 -7.28 22.88
N PHE A 107 1.64 -6.87 21.64
CA PHE A 107 1.41 -7.72 20.47
C PHE A 107 2.58 -7.64 19.50
N ASP A 108 2.78 -8.75 18.80
CA ASP A 108 3.71 -8.88 17.67
C ASP A 108 2.89 -8.99 16.39
N LEU A 109 3.15 -8.11 15.42
CA LEU A 109 2.47 -8.05 14.14
C LEU A 109 3.05 -9.01 13.10
N LEU A 110 4.22 -9.58 13.37
CA LEU A 110 4.85 -10.57 12.51
C LEU A 110 5.48 -11.68 13.38
N PRO A 111 4.65 -12.47 14.08
CA PRO A 111 5.13 -13.51 15.00
C PRO A 111 5.75 -14.72 14.27
N GLU A 112 5.47 -14.89 12.98
CA GLU A 112 6.11 -15.91 12.14
C GLU A 112 7.45 -15.43 11.60
N SER A 113 8.42 -16.34 11.51
CA SER A 113 9.72 -16.09 10.88
C SER A 113 9.69 -16.32 9.36
N GLY A 114 10.83 -16.11 8.69
CA GLY A 114 10.97 -16.44 7.26
C GLY A 114 10.23 -15.46 6.35
N HIS A 115 10.29 -14.17 6.67
CA HIS A 115 9.82 -13.09 5.82
C HIS A 115 10.98 -12.16 5.49
N HIS A 116 11.02 -11.62 4.27
CA HIS A 116 12.02 -10.63 3.90
C HIS A 116 11.85 -9.31 4.67
N ARG A 117 10.61 -8.81 4.69
CA ARG A 117 10.25 -7.49 5.22
C ARG A 117 9.67 -7.55 6.63
N PRO A 118 9.99 -6.57 7.50
CA PRO A 118 9.38 -6.45 8.82
C PRO A 118 7.88 -6.14 8.70
N ALA A 119 7.15 -6.18 9.82
CA ALA A 119 5.75 -5.82 9.84
C ALA A 119 5.55 -4.37 9.39
N PHE A 120 6.38 -3.47 9.91
CA PHE A 120 6.37 -2.04 9.60
C PHE A 120 7.78 -1.45 9.66
N ILE A 121 7.96 -0.35 8.94
CA ILE A 121 8.98 0.65 9.24
C ILE A 121 8.34 1.99 9.59
N ASN A 122 9.01 2.78 10.41
CA ASN A 122 8.78 4.21 10.51
C ASN A 122 9.83 4.94 9.65
N LEU A 123 9.39 5.81 8.75
CA LEU A 123 10.23 6.59 7.85
C LEU A 123 9.52 7.89 7.53
N GLN A 124 10.20 9.03 7.67
CA GLN A 124 9.61 10.32 7.32
C GLN A 124 9.20 10.35 5.84
N GLN A 125 8.03 10.92 5.55
CA GLN A 125 7.44 10.91 4.21
C GLN A 125 8.38 11.47 3.12
N TYR A 126 9.13 12.52 3.41
CA TYR A 126 10.05 13.14 2.45
C TYR A 126 11.20 12.20 2.02
N TYR A 127 11.62 11.25 2.87
CA TYR A 127 12.58 10.21 2.45
C TYR A 127 11.93 9.23 1.48
N ALA A 128 10.70 8.81 1.77
CA ALA A 128 9.97 7.91 0.89
C ALA A 128 9.69 8.55 -0.47
N GLU A 129 9.21 9.80 -0.49
CA GLU A 129 9.02 10.57 -1.71
C GLU A 129 10.33 10.83 -2.44
N GLY A 130 11.40 11.14 -1.71
CA GLY A 130 12.74 11.34 -2.28
C GLY A 130 13.28 10.13 -3.01
N TYR A 131 13.19 8.95 -2.39
CA TYR A 131 13.65 7.69 -2.99
C TYR A 131 12.79 7.29 -4.19
N LEU A 132 11.48 7.50 -4.12
CA LEU A 132 10.58 7.31 -5.24
C LEU A 132 10.87 8.29 -6.38
N HIS A 133 11.14 9.56 -6.07
CA HIS A 133 11.49 10.57 -7.05
C HIS A 133 12.79 10.22 -7.79
N GLU A 134 13.87 9.89 -7.06
CA GLU A 134 15.12 9.44 -7.68
C GLU A 134 14.91 8.21 -8.56
N ARG A 135 14.09 7.26 -8.10
CA ARG A 135 13.77 6.06 -8.88
C ARG A 135 13.00 6.40 -10.15
N ALA A 136 12.08 7.35 -10.08
CA ALA A 136 11.31 7.83 -11.21
C ALA A 136 12.19 8.58 -12.22
N CYS A 137 13.13 9.41 -11.76
CA CYS A 137 14.13 10.05 -12.64
C CYS A 137 15.04 9.05 -13.36
N ALA A 138 15.28 7.88 -12.77
CA ALA A 138 16.06 6.82 -13.39
C ALA A 138 15.26 5.97 -14.41
N GLU A 139 13.92 6.14 -14.50
CA GLU A 139 13.09 5.46 -15.48
C GLU A 139 13.01 6.26 -16.79
N PRO A 140 13.45 5.72 -17.94
CA PRO A 140 13.41 6.43 -19.22
C PRO A 140 11.98 6.68 -19.73
N ASN A 141 11.01 5.91 -19.24
CA ASN A 141 9.60 6.02 -19.64
C ASN A 141 8.81 7.04 -18.81
N ILE A 142 9.43 7.72 -17.84
CA ILE A 142 8.75 8.71 -16.99
C ILE A 142 9.21 10.13 -17.37
N THR A 143 8.24 11.00 -17.60
CA THR A 143 8.46 12.45 -17.67
C THR A 143 7.80 13.12 -16.47
N LEU A 144 8.59 13.59 -15.50
CA LEU A 144 8.12 14.38 -14.36
C LEU A 144 8.01 15.87 -14.73
N ARG A 145 6.87 16.50 -14.42
CA ARG A 145 6.61 17.91 -14.70
C ARG A 145 6.09 18.62 -13.45
N TRP A 146 6.99 19.30 -12.77
CA TRP A 146 6.69 20.12 -11.58
C TRP A 146 6.12 21.49 -11.97
N LYS A 147 5.42 22.17 -11.05
CA LYS A 147 4.73 23.45 -11.30
C LYS A 147 3.72 23.39 -12.47
N ASN A 148 3.09 22.23 -12.67
CA ASN A 148 2.08 21.97 -13.70
C ASN A 148 0.75 21.68 -12.99
N ARG A 149 -0.11 22.70 -12.85
CA ARG A 149 -1.38 22.58 -12.15
C ARG A 149 -2.51 22.21 -13.10
N VAL A 150 -3.15 21.06 -12.88
CA VAL A 150 -4.35 20.68 -13.64
C VAL A 150 -5.53 21.55 -13.22
N THR A 151 -6.15 22.21 -14.20
CA THR A 151 -7.27 23.14 -14.02
C THR A 151 -8.50 22.79 -14.86
N GLY A 152 -8.39 21.84 -15.79
CA GLY A 152 -9.51 21.35 -16.58
C GLY A 152 -9.33 19.89 -17.00
N VAL A 153 -10.45 19.16 -17.06
CA VAL A 153 -10.52 17.77 -17.52
C VAL A 153 -11.77 17.62 -18.38
N GLU A 154 -11.61 17.24 -19.64
CA GLU A 154 -12.69 17.01 -20.59
C GLU A 154 -12.61 15.59 -21.15
N HIS A 155 -13.75 14.90 -21.19
CA HIS A 155 -13.84 13.54 -21.72
C HIS A 155 -14.05 13.55 -23.24
N HIS A 156 -13.27 12.72 -23.93
CA HIS A 156 -13.55 12.27 -25.28
C HIS A 156 -13.71 10.74 -25.31
N ASP A 157 -14.05 10.18 -26.47
CA ASP A 157 -14.32 8.75 -26.61
C ASP A 157 -13.06 7.89 -26.40
N ASP A 158 -11.92 8.33 -26.94
CA ASP A 158 -10.65 7.61 -26.96
C ASP A 158 -9.57 8.22 -26.05
N HIS A 159 -9.80 9.41 -25.50
CA HIS A 159 -8.85 10.11 -24.62
C HIS A 159 -9.54 11.09 -23.65
N VAL A 160 -8.72 11.73 -22.80
CA VAL A 160 -9.09 12.81 -21.89
C VAL A 160 -8.22 14.01 -22.23
N LEU A 161 -8.83 15.17 -22.47
CA LEU A 161 -8.12 16.43 -22.63
C LEU A 161 -7.89 17.06 -21.26
N VAL A 162 -6.65 17.41 -20.95
CA VAL A 162 -6.23 17.96 -19.66
C VAL A 162 -5.68 19.36 -19.86
N THR A 163 -6.29 20.35 -19.19
CA THR A 163 -5.83 21.74 -19.17
C THR A 163 -4.91 21.97 -17.98
N ILE A 164 -3.74 22.55 -18.24
CA ILE A 164 -2.65 22.69 -17.29
C ILE A 164 -2.18 24.14 -17.24
N ASP A 165 -2.28 24.76 -16.06
CA ASP A 165 -1.70 26.06 -15.78
C ASP A 165 -0.22 25.91 -15.43
N THR A 166 0.61 26.76 -16.03
CA THR A 166 2.06 26.85 -15.75
C THR A 166 2.51 28.30 -15.60
N PRO A 167 3.74 28.55 -15.11
CA PRO A 167 4.32 29.89 -15.10
C PRO A 167 4.34 30.61 -16.46
N ASP A 168 4.42 29.88 -17.58
CA ASP A 168 4.44 30.46 -18.93
C ASP A 168 3.03 30.69 -19.49
N GLY A 169 1.97 30.32 -18.75
CA GLY A 169 0.58 30.29 -19.21
C GLY A 169 0.03 28.88 -19.43
N PRO A 170 -1.28 28.75 -19.70
CA PRO A 170 -1.94 27.45 -19.80
C PRO A 170 -1.58 26.72 -21.09
N TYR A 171 -1.61 25.38 -21.06
CA TYR A 171 -1.56 24.52 -22.23
C TYR A 171 -2.46 23.30 -22.04
N THR A 172 -2.67 22.53 -23.10
CA THR A 172 -3.45 21.29 -23.08
C THR A 172 -2.62 20.09 -23.51
N LEU A 173 -2.95 18.92 -22.95
CA LEU A 173 -2.44 17.62 -23.41
C LEU A 173 -3.60 16.63 -23.52
N ALA A 174 -3.42 15.60 -24.35
CA ALA A 174 -4.34 14.47 -24.44
C ALA A 174 -3.75 13.26 -23.70
N ALA A 175 -4.55 12.59 -22.89
CA ALA A 175 -4.19 11.37 -22.18
C ALA A 175 -5.14 10.24 -22.60
N GLN A 176 -4.64 9.10 -23.08
CA GLN A 176 -5.52 7.94 -23.29
C GLN A 176 -6.15 7.50 -21.97
N TRP A 177 -5.38 7.62 -20.87
CA TRP A 177 -5.84 7.43 -19.51
C TRP A 177 -5.26 8.48 -18.57
N LEU A 178 -6.11 9.03 -17.70
CA LEU A 178 -5.74 9.95 -16.63
C LEU A 178 -5.86 9.23 -15.28
N ILE A 179 -4.81 9.28 -14.47
CA ILE A 179 -4.83 8.74 -13.10
C ILE A 179 -4.68 9.90 -12.12
N ALA A 180 -5.71 10.14 -11.33
CA ALA A 180 -5.72 11.15 -10.29
C ALA A 180 -5.12 10.56 -9.00
N CYS A 181 -3.94 11.04 -8.63
CA CYS A 181 -3.21 10.78 -7.38
C CYS A 181 -3.01 12.10 -6.59
N ASP A 182 -3.88 13.08 -6.81
CA ASP A 182 -3.78 14.49 -6.43
C ASP A 182 -4.33 14.79 -5.01
N GLY A 183 -4.39 13.75 -4.18
CA GLY A 183 -4.59 13.84 -2.74
C GLY A 183 -6.01 14.20 -2.28
N ALA A 184 -6.12 14.47 -0.97
CA ALA A 184 -7.40 14.58 -0.27
C ALA A 184 -8.35 15.65 -0.84
N ARG A 185 -7.80 16.72 -1.42
CA ARG A 185 -8.55 17.84 -2.00
C ARG A 185 -8.68 17.76 -3.52
N SER A 186 -8.34 16.60 -4.09
CA SER A 186 -8.31 16.25 -5.53
C SER A 186 -9.03 17.28 -6.42
N PRO A 187 -8.29 18.19 -7.08
CA PRO A 187 -8.86 19.04 -8.12
C PRO A 187 -9.52 18.23 -9.22
N VAL A 188 -8.96 17.09 -9.63
CA VAL A 188 -9.55 16.25 -10.70
C VAL A 188 -10.93 15.73 -10.29
N ARG A 189 -11.08 15.24 -9.04
CA ARG A 189 -12.37 14.78 -8.52
C ARG A 189 -13.44 15.88 -8.58
N LYS A 190 -13.07 17.10 -8.17
CA LYS A 190 -13.96 18.27 -8.21
C LYS A 190 -14.31 18.70 -9.64
N LEU A 191 -13.34 18.69 -10.56
CA LEU A 191 -13.56 19.04 -11.96
C LEU A 191 -14.55 18.09 -12.65
N LEU A 192 -14.59 16.82 -12.23
CA LEU A 192 -15.57 15.83 -12.69
C LEU A 192 -16.91 15.88 -11.93
N GLY A 193 -17.10 16.85 -11.04
CA GLY A 193 -18.31 16.96 -10.22
C GLY A 193 -18.53 15.78 -9.27
N GLN A 194 -17.46 15.06 -8.90
CA GLN A 194 -17.53 13.93 -8.00
C GLN A 194 -17.25 14.36 -6.55
N GLU A 195 -17.85 13.66 -5.60
CA GLU A 195 -17.68 13.89 -4.18
C GLU A 195 -17.11 12.65 -3.48
N ALA A 196 -16.70 12.82 -2.22
CA ALA A 196 -16.37 11.71 -1.34
C ALA A 196 -17.37 11.69 -0.18
N HIS A 197 -17.90 10.51 0.12
CA HIS A 197 -18.92 10.30 1.14
C HIS A 197 -18.34 9.52 2.32
N GLY A 198 -18.79 9.85 3.53
CA GLY A 198 -18.35 9.17 4.74
C GLY A 198 -18.54 10.00 6.00
N ARG A 199 -17.67 9.77 6.99
CA ARG A 199 -17.75 10.39 8.31
C ARG A 199 -16.51 11.24 8.57
N VAL A 200 -16.76 12.52 8.86
CA VAL A 200 -15.75 13.40 9.45
C VAL A 200 -15.77 13.23 10.97
N PHE A 201 -14.62 12.88 11.56
CA PHE A 201 -14.50 12.71 12.99
C PHE A 201 -14.15 14.03 13.64
N LYS A 202 -15.03 14.44 14.54
CA LYS A 202 -14.92 15.68 15.30
C LYS A 202 -13.97 15.53 16.49
N ASP A 203 -12.73 15.11 16.24
CA ASP A 203 -11.63 15.08 17.20
C ASP A 203 -10.37 15.62 16.54
N ARG A 204 -9.54 16.32 17.31
CA ARG A 204 -8.28 16.91 16.84
C ARG A 204 -7.11 16.24 17.54
N PHE A 205 -6.03 16.06 16.81
CA PHE A 205 -4.78 15.56 17.36
C PHE A 205 -3.66 16.54 17.02
N LEU A 206 -2.74 16.73 17.97
CA LEU A 206 -1.50 17.47 17.80
C LEU A 206 -0.40 16.46 17.48
N ILE A 207 0.34 16.67 16.40
CA ILE A 207 1.56 15.96 16.07
C ILE A 207 2.71 16.85 16.49
N ALA A 208 3.69 16.27 17.20
CA ALA A 208 4.98 16.89 17.43
C ALA A 208 6.08 15.91 17.04
N ASP A 209 6.94 16.32 16.13
CA ASP A 209 8.22 15.66 15.89
C ASP A 209 9.28 16.33 16.76
N VAL A 210 9.92 15.52 17.60
CA VAL A 210 10.96 15.96 18.52
C VAL A 210 12.22 15.17 18.29
N LYS A 211 13.35 15.87 18.15
CA LYS A 211 14.66 15.25 18.06
C LYS A 211 15.23 15.09 19.45
N MET A 212 15.48 13.85 19.85
CA MET A 212 16.09 13.52 21.12
C MET A 212 16.85 12.21 21.05
N SER A 213 17.96 12.13 21.78
CA SER A 213 18.64 10.85 22.03
C SER A 213 18.00 10.19 23.24
N ALA A 214 17.21 9.15 23.03
CA ALA A 214 16.56 8.40 24.11
C ALA A 214 16.82 6.90 23.93
N PRO A 215 17.10 6.15 25.01
CA PRO A 215 17.39 4.71 24.93
C PRO A 215 16.12 3.84 24.78
N PHE A 216 15.04 4.40 24.22
CA PHE A 216 13.78 3.68 24.02
C PHE A 216 13.90 2.70 22.84
N PRO A 217 13.25 1.53 22.92
CA PRO A 217 13.24 0.58 21.80
C PRO A 217 12.39 1.09 20.63
N ALA A 218 12.67 0.57 19.43
CA ALA A 218 11.87 0.77 18.22
C ALA A 218 10.51 0.04 18.32
N GLU A 219 9.60 0.56 19.14
CA GLU A 219 8.27 -0.01 19.38
C GLU A 219 7.20 1.08 19.17
N ARG A 220 5.97 0.64 18.87
CA ARG A 220 4.80 1.53 18.85
C ARG A 220 4.14 1.57 20.22
N TRP A 221 4.12 2.72 20.88
CA TRP A 221 3.49 2.86 22.20
C TRP A 221 2.22 3.70 22.11
N PHE A 222 1.11 3.16 22.61
CA PHE A 222 -0.18 3.85 22.63
C PHE A 222 -0.76 3.85 24.04
N TRP A 223 -1.00 5.03 24.59
CA TRP A 223 -1.60 5.21 25.90
C TRP A 223 -3.05 5.64 25.79
N PHE A 224 -3.89 5.00 26.60
CA PHE A 224 -5.21 5.48 26.95
C PHE A 224 -5.17 6.08 28.35
N ASP A 225 -5.59 7.34 28.50
CA ASP A 225 -5.71 8.04 29.79
C ASP A 225 -4.40 8.05 30.61
N PRO A 226 -3.23 8.38 30.03
CA PRO A 226 -1.98 8.40 30.78
C PRO A 226 -1.98 9.55 31.82
N PRO A 227 -1.26 9.41 32.95
CA PRO A 227 -1.18 10.45 33.98
C PRO A 227 -0.66 11.81 33.47
N PHE A 228 0.21 11.79 32.45
CA PHE A 228 0.79 12.99 31.84
C PHE A 228 -0.13 13.66 30.81
N HIS A 229 -1.23 13.01 30.41
CA HIS A 229 -2.21 13.53 29.45
C HIS A 229 -3.62 12.98 29.77
N PRO A 230 -4.19 13.38 30.91
CA PRO A 230 -5.38 12.74 31.49
C PRO A 230 -6.62 12.88 30.60
N ASN A 231 -7.48 11.87 30.65
CA ASN A 231 -8.73 11.71 29.89
C ASN A 231 -8.57 11.58 28.36
N GLN A 232 -7.34 11.54 27.86
CA GLN A 232 -7.03 11.58 26.43
C GLN A 232 -6.03 10.49 26.06
N SER A 233 -5.79 10.30 24.76
CA SER A 233 -4.85 9.29 24.26
C SER A 233 -3.57 9.94 23.74
N VAL A 234 -2.47 9.21 23.84
CA VAL A 234 -1.16 9.60 23.30
C VAL A 234 -0.55 8.44 22.52
N LEU A 235 0.15 8.74 21.44
CA LEU A 235 0.86 7.77 20.63
C LEU A 235 2.31 8.23 20.42
N LEU A 236 3.27 7.31 20.53
CA LEU A 236 4.70 7.56 20.37
C LEU A 236 5.29 6.59 19.35
N HIS A 237 6.04 7.13 18.38
CA HIS A 237 6.75 6.39 17.34
C HIS A 237 8.18 6.92 17.19
N MET A 238 9.16 6.01 17.16
CA MET A 238 10.54 6.36 16.78
C MET A 238 10.66 6.43 15.26
N GLN A 239 11.32 7.46 14.75
CA GLN A 239 11.69 7.64 13.35
C GLN A 239 13.23 7.67 13.21
N PRO A 240 13.76 7.56 11.99
CA PRO A 240 15.17 7.74 11.71
C PRO A 240 15.70 9.10 12.22
N ASP A 241 17.02 9.18 12.40
CA ASP A 241 17.73 10.42 12.77
C ASP A 241 17.40 10.98 14.17
N ASN A 242 17.05 10.08 15.10
CA ASN A 242 16.67 10.40 16.49
C ASN A 242 15.41 11.27 16.59
N VAL A 243 14.55 11.23 15.57
CA VAL A 243 13.26 11.93 15.58
C VAL A 243 12.21 11.02 16.21
N TRP A 244 11.41 11.57 17.10
CA TRP A 244 10.29 10.89 17.74
C TRP A 244 9.01 11.64 17.43
N ARG A 245 8.04 10.93 16.86
CA ARG A 245 6.71 11.47 16.63
C ARG A 245 5.80 11.18 17.80
N ILE A 246 5.19 12.23 18.34
CA ILE A 246 4.23 12.17 19.44
C ILE A 246 2.90 12.75 18.96
N ASP A 247 1.84 11.95 19.05
CA ASP A 247 0.49 12.37 18.70
C ASP A 247 -0.36 12.49 19.97
N PHE A 248 -0.73 13.72 20.36
CA PHE A 248 -1.61 14.01 21.49
C PHE A 248 -3.05 14.24 21.03
N GLN A 249 -4.00 13.49 21.57
CA GLN A 249 -5.41 13.82 21.39
C GLN A 249 -5.72 15.16 22.08
N LEU A 250 -6.37 16.10 21.39
CA LEU A 250 -6.72 17.41 21.95
C LEU A 250 -8.21 17.58 22.29
N GLY A 251 -9.09 16.79 21.65
CA GLY A 251 -10.54 16.98 21.75
C GLY A 251 -11.10 17.90 20.66
N TRP A 252 -12.43 17.92 20.52
CA TRP A 252 -13.12 18.70 19.48
C TRP A 252 -12.91 20.22 19.57
N ASN A 253 -12.94 20.77 20.78
CA ASN A 253 -12.96 22.21 21.02
C ASN A 253 -11.57 22.86 20.99
N ALA A 254 -10.51 22.08 20.74
CA ALA A 254 -9.14 22.59 20.76
C ALA A 254 -8.87 23.45 19.53
N ASP A 255 -8.54 24.73 19.70
CA ASP A 255 -8.16 25.61 18.59
C ASP A 255 -6.82 25.16 17.96
N PRO A 256 -6.76 24.83 16.65
CA PRO A 256 -5.53 24.39 16.00
C PRO A 256 -4.43 25.47 16.02
N VAL A 257 -4.79 26.75 15.93
CA VAL A 257 -3.82 27.86 15.90
C VAL A 257 -3.16 28.04 17.25
N GLU A 258 -3.95 27.99 18.33
CA GLU A 258 -3.41 28.05 19.69
C GLU A 258 -2.64 26.77 20.04
N ALA A 259 -3.16 25.59 19.67
CA ALA A 259 -2.59 24.31 20.07
C ALA A 259 -1.17 24.06 19.55
N VAL A 260 -0.78 24.64 18.42
CA VAL A 260 0.57 24.50 17.85
C VAL A 260 1.61 25.45 18.47
N LYS A 261 1.19 26.41 19.31
CA LYS A 261 2.12 27.37 19.90
C LYS A 261 3.07 26.69 20.90
N PRO A 262 4.37 27.04 20.93
CA PRO A 262 5.35 26.41 21.82
C PRO A 262 4.93 26.36 23.29
N GLU A 263 4.31 27.42 23.82
CA GLU A 263 3.81 27.48 25.20
C GLU A 263 2.73 26.44 25.52
N ASN A 264 2.04 25.93 24.51
CA ASN A 264 1.05 24.86 24.63
C ASN A 264 1.68 23.49 24.35
N VAL A 265 2.60 23.39 23.40
CA VAL A 265 3.20 22.12 22.96
C VAL A 265 4.27 21.62 23.96
N LEU A 266 5.18 22.50 24.37
CA LEU A 266 6.33 22.13 25.21
C LEU A 266 5.94 21.54 26.57
N PRO A 267 4.92 22.03 27.29
CA PRO A 267 4.50 21.40 28.54
C PRO A 267 4.02 19.96 28.36
N ARG A 268 3.33 19.64 27.26
CA ARG A 268 2.84 18.27 26.98
C ARG A 268 4.00 17.32 26.72
N ILE A 269 4.98 17.76 25.94
CA ILE A 269 6.18 16.99 25.67
C ILE A 269 6.98 16.76 26.95
N ARG A 270 7.19 17.80 27.77
CA ARG A 270 7.89 17.66 29.06
C ARG A 270 7.16 16.76 30.05
N ALA A 271 5.83 16.76 30.04
CA ALA A 271 5.05 15.86 30.89
C ALA A 271 5.25 14.38 30.50
N LEU A 272 5.40 14.08 29.21
CA LEU A 272 5.71 12.73 28.71
C LEU A 272 7.17 12.34 28.98
N LEU A 273 8.12 13.23 28.64
CA LEU A 273 9.55 12.91 28.60
C LEU A 273 10.29 13.15 29.91
N GLY A 274 9.70 13.90 30.84
CA GLY A 274 10.36 14.41 32.04
C GLY A 274 10.86 15.85 31.87
N ALA A 275 10.90 16.59 32.98
CA ALA A 275 11.20 18.02 32.98
C ALA A 275 12.64 18.36 32.52
N ASP A 276 13.58 17.45 32.77
CA ASP A 276 15.01 17.65 32.50
C ASP A 276 15.46 17.07 31.14
N THR A 277 14.54 16.46 30.37
CA THR A 277 14.87 15.84 29.09
C THR A 277 15.16 16.90 28.04
N GLN A 278 16.35 16.82 27.44
CA GLN A 278 16.75 17.68 26.34
C GLN A 278 16.16 17.16 25.02
N PHE A 279 15.45 18.03 24.31
CA PHE A 279 14.91 17.76 22.98
C PHE A 279 14.85 19.04 22.14
N GLU A 280 14.88 18.88 20.83
CA GLU A 280 14.61 19.93 19.86
C GLU A 280 13.24 19.66 19.22
N LEU A 281 12.41 20.69 19.08
CA LEU A 281 11.12 20.58 18.42
C LEU A 281 11.30 20.86 16.92
N GLU A 282 11.22 19.82 16.09
CA GLU A 282 11.45 19.94 14.64
C GLU A 282 10.20 20.40 13.90
N TRP A 283 9.05 19.81 14.23
CA TRP A 283 7.81 20.07 13.49
C TRP A 283 6.58 19.87 14.37
N VAL A 284 5.54 20.69 14.14
CA VAL A 284 4.26 20.59 14.84
C VAL A 284 3.11 20.86 13.89
N SER A 285 2.03 20.09 14.01
CA SER A 285 0.78 20.35 13.29
C SER A 285 -0.43 19.81 14.03
N VAL A 286 -1.61 20.33 13.69
CA VAL A 286 -2.90 19.81 14.17
C VAL A 286 -3.72 19.33 12.99
N TYR A 287 -4.32 18.16 13.16
CA TYR A 287 -5.03 17.47 12.08
C TYR A 287 -6.41 16.98 12.55
N THR A 288 -7.30 16.88 11.57
CA THR A 288 -8.67 16.36 11.70
C THR A 288 -8.85 15.21 10.72
N PHE A 289 -9.74 14.29 11.05
CA PHE A 289 -9.89 13.04 10.31
C PHE A 289 -11.19 12.98 9.55
N ALA A 290 -11.10 12.37 8.38
CA ALA A 290 -12.24 11.84 7.67
C ALA A 290 -11.99 10.36 7.36
N CYS A 291 -13.03 9.55 7.45
CA CYS A 291 -13.08 8.28 6.74
C CYS A 291 -14.13 8.42 5.66
N GLU A 292 -13.71 8.57 4.41
CA GLU A 292 -14.56 8.88 3.27
C GLU A 292 -13.99 8.26 2.01
N ARG A 293 -14.84 7.97 1.02
CA ARG A 293 -14.41 7.60 -0.32
C ARG A 293 -15.43 8.07 -1.35
N MET A 294 -14.99 8.20 -2.60
CA MET A 294 -15.91 8.36 -3.73
C MET A 294 -16.71 7.09 -4.00
N ASP A 295 -17.80 7.23 -4.74
CA ASP A 295 -18.69 6.12 -5.09
C ASP A 295 -18.00 5.08 -5.97
N THR A 296 -17.34 5.53 -7.05
CA THR A 296 -16.57 4.68 -7.97
C THR A 296 -15.18 5.22 -8.22
N PHE A 297 -14.17 4.36 -8.27
CA PHE A 297 -12.77 4.76 -8.52
C PHE A 297 -12.45 4.88 -10.02
N ARG A 298 -13.42 4.58 -10.89
CA ARG A 298 -13.31 4.71 -12.35
C ARG A 298 -14.43 5.57 -12.91
N HIS A 299 -14.05 6.62 -13.62
CA HIS A 299 -14.94 7.49 -14.38
C HIS A 299 -14.49 7.52 -15.84
N ARG A 300 -15.02 6.59 -16.65
CA ARG A 300 -14.59 6.37 -18.05
C ARG A 300 -13.07 6.11 -18.13
N ARG A 301 -12.32 7.06 -18.71
CA ARG A 301 -10.86 7.07 -18.89
C ARG A 301 -10.09 7.78 -17.76
N VAL A 302 -10.79 8.19 -16.69
CA VAL A 302 -10.18 8.77 -15.49
C VAL A 302 -10.29 7.78 -14.33
N LEU A 303 -9.16 7.51 -13.68
CA LEU A 303 -9.02 6.56 -12.58
C LEU A 303 -8.50 7.29 -11.34
N PHE A 304 -8.97 6.93 -10.15
CA PHE A 304 -8.57 7.60 -8.90
C PHE A 304 -7.86 6.62 -7.96
N ALA A 305 -6.74 7.04 -7.36
CA ALA A 305 -5.93 6.23 -6.45
C ALA A 305 -5.44 7.03 -5.22
N GLY A 306 -5.38 6.38 -4.06
CA GLY A 306 -4.99 6.99 -2.80
C GLY A 306 -6.01 8.00 -2.28
N ASP A 307 -5.53 9.07 -1.64
CA ASP A 307 -6.37 10.10 -1.00
C ASP A 307 -7.29 10.87 -1.99
N SER A 308 -7.05 10.76 -3.29
CA SER A 308 -7.97 11.28 -4.32
C SER A 308 -9.24 10.41 -4.43
N ALA A 309 -9.19 9.14 -4.03
CA ALA A 309 -10.29 8.19 -4.06
C ALA A 309 -10.87 7.93 -2.67
N HIS A 310 -10.03 7.70 -1.67
CA HIS A 310 -10.43 7.31 -0.32
C HIS A 310 -9.49 7.87 0.74
N ARG A 311 -10.03 8.25 1.88
CA ARG A 311 -9.32 8.79 3.03
C ARG A 311 -9.72 8.03 4.27
N VAL A 312 -8.76 7.88 5.17
CA VAL A 312 -8.96 7.16 6.43
C VAL A 312 -8.24 7.83 7.58
N SER A 313 -8.72 7.54 8.80
CA SER A 313 -8.02 7.91 10.02
C SER A 313 -6.63 7.26 10.09
N PRO A 314 -5.58 7.96 10.58
CA PRO A 314 -4.20 7.50 10.49
C PRO A 314 -3.77 6.53 11.59
N PHE A 315 -4.60 6.25 12.60
CA PHE A 315 -4.22 5.36 13.71
C PHE A 315 -3.88 3.93 13.27
N GLY A 316 -4.41 3.50 12.12
CA GLY A 316 -4.10 2.22 11.49
C GLY A 316 -2.99 2.28 10.44
N ALA A 317 -2.37 3.44 10.19
CA ALA A 317 -1.41 3.64 9.10
C ALA A 317 -1.95 3.18 7.73
N ARG A 318 -3.23 3.41 7.42
CA ARG A 318 -3.88 2.80 6.23
C ARG A 318 -3.83 3.66 4.96
N GLY A 319 -3.76 4.99 5.04
CA GLY A 319 -3.88 5.89 3.89
C GLY A 319 -2.85 5.61 2.78
N ALA A 320 -1.58 6.01 3.01
CA ALA A 320 -0.52 5.79 2.03
C ALA A 320 -0.31 4.31 1.67
N ASN A 321 -0.41 3.40 2.65
CA ASN A 321 -0.25 1.96 2.41
C ASN A 321 -1.35 1.37 1.50
N SER A 322 -2.60 1.81 1.65
CA SER A 322 -3.68 1.43 0.75
C SER A 322 -3.52 2.08 -0.62
N GLY A 323 -3.07 3.34 -0.67
CA GLY A 323 -2.76 4.01 -1.93
C GLY A 323 -1.68 3.31 -2.76
N VAL A 324 -0.61 2.83 -2.14
CA VAL A 324 0.42 2.03 -2.83
C VAL A 324 -0.15 0.70 -3.36
N GLN A 325 -1.10 0.10 -2.66
CA GLN A 325 -1.82 -1.09 -3.16
C GLN A 325 -2.79 -0.75 -4.30
N ASP A 326 -3.37 0.45 -4.34
CA ASP A 326 -4.15 0.91 -5.49
C ASP A 326 -3.26 0.97 -6.75
N ALA A 327 -2.06 1.55 -6.60
CA ALA A 327 -1.08 1.67 -7.67
C ALA A 327 -0.70 0.30 -8.28
N GLU A 328 -0.34 -0.66 -7.43
CA GLU A 328 -0.01 -2.03 -7.86
C GLU A 328 -1.19 -2.70 -8.58
N ASN A 329 -2.39 -2.62 -8.00
CA ASN A 329 -3.58 -3.26 -8.57
C ASN A 329 -3.92 -2.68 -9.95
N LEU A 330 -3.75 -1.36 -10.12
CA LEU A 330 -4.07 -0.66 -11.36
C LEU A 330 -3.04 -0.91 -12.47
N ALA A 331 -1.74 -0.87 -12.15
CA ALA A 331 -0.68 -0.76 -13.14
C ALA A 331 -0.70 -1.92 -14.16
N TRP A 332 -0.79 -3.17 -13.69
CA TRP A 332 -0.78 -4.33 -14.58
C TRP A 332 -2.04 -4.41 -15.44
N LYS A 333 -3.21 -4.05 -14.89
CA LYS A 333 -4.49 -4.04 -15.59
C LYS A 333 -4.47 -3.01 -16.72
N LEU A 334 -4.05 -1.78 -16.40
CA LEU A 334 -3.98 -0.69 -17.37
C LEU A 334 -2.98 -1.00 -18.48
N ARG A 335 -1.81 -1.57 -18.15
CA ARG A 335 -0.84 -2.04 -19.13
C ARG A 335 -1.46 -3.08 -20.07
N LEU A 336 -2.25 -4.04 -19.55
CA LEU A 336 -2.93 -5.04 -20.38
C LEU A 336 -3.98 -4.45 -21.32
N VAL A 337 -4.75 -3.49 -20.84
CA VAL A 337 -5.74 -2.77 -21.66
C VAL A 337 -5.05 -1.95 -22.75
N LEU A 338 -4.02 -1.18 -22.41
CA LEU A 338 -3.25 -0.37 -23.37
C LEU A 338 -2.60 -1.20 -24.47
N ALA A 339 -2.17 -2.42 -24.17
CA ALA A 339 -1.58 -3.33 -25.16
C ALA A 339 -2.62 -4.12 -25.97
N GLY A 340 -3.92 -3.88 -25.77
CA GLY A 340 -4.99 -4.65 -26.41
C GLY A 340 -5.04 -6.12 -25.98
N GLN A 341 -4.41 -6.46 -24.86
CA GLN A 341 -4.35 -7.83 -24.35
C GLN A 341 -5.47 -8.12 -23.35
N ALA A 342 -6.13 -7.12 -22.77
CA ALA A 342 -7.32 -7.35 -21.95
C ALA A 342 -8.43 -6.36 -22.36
N PRO A 343 -9.71 -6.75 -22.20
CA PRO A 343 -10.81 -5.82 -22.41
C PRO A 343 -10.77 -4.67 -21.40
N GLU A 344 -11.32 -3.51 -21.76
CA GLU A 344 -11.44 -2.38 -20.83
C GLU A 344 -12.22 -2.74 -19.56
N ALA A 345 -13.08 -3.76 -19.59
CA ALA A 345 -13.80 -4.28 -18.42
C ALA A 345 -12.85 -4.77 -17.30
N LEU A 346 -11.60 -5.10 -17.62
CA LEU A 346 -10.59 -5.43 -16.61
C LEU A 346 -10.37 -4.25 -15.64
N LEU A 347 -10.49 -3.00 -16.09
CA LEU A 347 -10.36 -1.81 -15.24
C LEU A 347 -11.58 -1.59 -14.33
N ASP A 348 -12.73 -2.20 -14.60
CA ASP A 348 -13.85 -2.19 -13.64
C ASP A 348 -13.53 -3.03 -12.41
N THR A 349 -12.70 -4.07 -12.57
CA THR A 349 -12.22 -4.87 -11.45
C THR A 349 -11.22 -4.13 -10.57
N TYR A 350 -10.51 -3.12 -11.12
CA TYR A 350 -9.69 -2.23 -10.28
C TYR A 350 -10.59 -1.45 -9.32
N ALA A 351 -11.65 -0.84 -9.85
CA ALA A 351 -12.62 -0.10 -9.08
C ALA A 351 -13.25 -0.99 -7.99
N ALA A 352 -13.82 -2.14 -8.37
CA ALA A 352 -14.47 -3.05 -7.44
C ALA A 352 -13.54 -3.57 -6.32
N GLU A 353 -12.32 -4.01 -6.67
CA GLU A 353 -11.37 -4.55 -5.67
C GLU A 353 -10.87 -3.47 -4.70
N ARG A 354 -10.58 -2.27 -5.21
CA ARG A 354 -10.01 -1.18 -4.39
C ARG A 354 -11.06 -0.40 -3.62
N GLU A 355 -12.30 -0.35 -4.09
CA GLU A 355 -13.46 0.12 -3.33
C GLU A 355 -13.76 -0.82 -2.16
N PHE A 356 -13.74 -2.14 -2.38
CA PHE A 356 -13.87 -3.12 -1.30
C PHE A 356 -12.77 -2.93 -0.24
N ALA A 357 -11.51 -2.76 -0.66
CA ALA A 357 -10.42 -2.48 0.26
C ALA A 357 -10.59 -1.15 1.00
N ALA A 358 -11.09 -0.11 0.33
CA ALA A 358 -11.39 1.18 0.93
C ALA A 358 -12.50 1.05 1.99
N ASP A 359 -13.56 0.27 1.73
CA ASP A 359 -14.61 -0.01 2.70
C ASP A 359 -14.09 -0.76 3.93
N GLU A 360 -13.24 -1.76 3.73
CA GLU A 360 -12.58 -2.48 4.83
C GLU A 360 -11.69 -1.53 5.66
N ASN A 361 -10.93 -0.66 5.00
CA ASN A 361 -10.09 0.33 5.64
C ASN A 361 -10.91 1.35 6.44
N ILE A 362 -12.00 1.87 5.86
CA ILE A 362 -12.92 2.81 6.52
C ILE A 362 -13.56 2.16 7.75
N LEU A 363 -14.00 0.91 7.64
CA LEU A 363 -14.59 0.16 8.75
C LEU A 363 -13.60 0.01 9.92
N ASN A 364 -12.38 -0.44 9.62
CA ASN A 364 -11.33 -0.65 10.62
C ASN A 364 -10.89 0.67 11.26
N SER A 365 -10.73 1.72 10.47
CA SER A 365 -10.36 3.06 10.93
C SER A 365 -11.45 3.73 11.77
N SER A 366 -12.72 3.54 11.41
CA SER A 366 -13.86 4.06 12.16
C SER A 366 -13.97 3.39 13.53
N ARG A 367 -13.88 2.05 13.58
CA ARG A 367 -13.87 1.27 14.84
C ARG A 367 -12.71 1.65 15.75
N SER A 368 -11.53 1.91 15.18
CA SER A 368 -10.36 2.39 15.93
C SER A 368 -10.63 3.76 16.52
N THR A 369 -11.15 4.69 15.71
CA THR A 369 -11.41 6.06 16.15
C THR A 369 -12.49 6.13 17.23
N ASP A 370 -13.56 5.34 17.13
CA ASP A 370 -14.62 5.29 18.15
C ASP A 370 -14.13 4.67 19.47
N PHE A 371 -13.20 3.71 19.43
CA PHE A 371 -12.57 3.15 20.65
C PHE A 371 -11.59 4.14 21.27
N ILE A 372 -10.76 4.83 20.48
CA ILE A 372 -9.80 5.83 20.94
C ILE A 372 -10.51 7.05 21.54
N THR A 373 -11.56 7.51 20.86
CA THR A 373 -12.26 8.75 21.18
C THR A 373 -13.74 8.48 21.56
N PRO A 374 -14.02 7.89 22.74
CA PRO A 374 -15.38 7.52 23.12
C PRO A 374 -16.29 8.75 23.16
N LYS A 375 -17.48 8.64 22.54
CA LYS A 375 -18.44 9.75 22.38
C LYS A 375 -19.52 9.79 23.46
N SER A 376 -19.55 8.82 24.36
CA SER A 376 -20.50 8.74 25.47
C SER A 376 -19.85 8.12 26.71
N GLU A 377 -20.48 8.31 27.87
CA GLU A 377 -20.03 7.66 29.11
C GLU A 377 -20.10 6.13 29.01
N VAL A 378 -21.11 5.59 28.31
CA VAL A 378 -21.25 4.15 28.08
C VAL A 378 -20.08 3.62 27.26
N SER A 379 -19.73 4.28 26.14
CA SER A 379 -18.57 3.90 25.31
C SER A 379 -17.26 4.00 26.09
N ARG A 380 -17.11 5.02 26.95
CA ARG A 380 -15.94 5.20 27.81
C ARG A 380 -15.83 4.08 28.86
N THR A 381 -16.94 3.73 29.51
CA THR A 381 -17.00 2.64 30.50
C THR A 381 -16.70 1.30 29.84
N PHE A 382 -17.28 1.03 28.67
CA PHE A 382 -16.97 -0.17 27.88
C PHE A 382 -15.49 -0.26 27.54
N ARG A 383 -14.91 0.80 26.95
CA ARG A 383 -13.48 0.87 26.61
C ARG A 383 -12.60 0.58 27.82
N ASN A 384 -12.86 1.26 28.95
CA ASN A 384 -12.06 1.11 30.15
C ASN A 384 -12.20 -0.30 30.76
N ALA A 385 -13.39 -0.91 30.71
CA ALA A 385 -13.58 -2.31 31.11
C ALA A 385 -12.78 -3.28 30.23
N VAL A 386 -12.80 -3.08 28.90
CA VAL A 386 -11.99 -3.85 27.96
C VAL A 386 -10.49 -3.71 28.29
N LEU A 387 -10.00 -2.49 28.49
CA LEU A 387 -8.59 -2.23 28.80
C LEU A 387 -8.16 -2.86 30.13
N ASN A 388 -8.99 -2.78 31.17
CA ASN A 388 -8.73 -3.44 32.46
C ASN A 388 -8.66 -4.97 32.32
N LEU A 389 -9.57 -5.57 31.56
CA LEU A 389 -9.62 -7.03 31.35
C LEU A 389 -8.51 -7.54 30.41
N ALA A 390 -8.04 -6.71 29.48
CA ALA A 390 -7.06 -7.12 28.46
C ALA A 390 -5.73 -7.59 29.04
N ARG A 391 -5.35 -7.10 30.22
CA ARG A 391 -4.16 -7.54 30.93
C ARG A 391 -4.20 -9.05 31.18
N ASP A 392 -5.31 -9.52 31.73
CA ASP A 392 -5.43 -10.86 32.31
C ASP A 392 -6.20 -11.83 31.39
N HIS A 393 -6.94 -11.33 30.38
CA HIS A 393 -7.84 -12.15 29.56
C HIS A 393 -7.67 -11.96 28.04
N ALA A 394 -7.41 -13.08 27.34
CA ALA A 394 -7.19 -13.09 25.89
C ALA A 394 -8.39 -12.57 25.08
N PHE A 395 -9.62 -12.89 25.48
CA PHE A 395 -10.82 -12.41 24.77
C PHE A 395 -10.96 -10.88 24.81
N ALA A 396 -10.49 -10.22 25.87
CA ALA A 396 -10.56 -8.76 25.96
C ALA A 396 -9.54 -8.09 25.03
N ARG A 397 -8.37 -8.72 24.80
CA ARG A 397 -7.34 -8.24 23.87
C ARG A 397 -7.85 -8.15 22.44
N THR A 398 -8.75 -9.05 22.02
CA THR A 398 -9.36 -8.98 20.68
C THR A 398 -10.26 -7.75 20.51
N LEU A 399 -10.76 -7.17 21.61
CA LEU A 399 -11.59 -5.97 21.63
C LEU A 399 -10.77 -4.67 21.77
N VAL A 400 -9.53 -4.74 22.25
CA VAL A 400 -8.63 -3.57 22.32
C VAL A 400 -8.38 -3.05 20.91
N ASN A 401 -8.58 -1.74 20.74
CA ASN A 401 -8.37 -1.10 19.45
C ASN A 401 -7.66 0.25 19.59
N SER A 402 -6.33 0.20 19.67
CA SER A 402 -5.44 1.36 19.60
C SER A 402 -5.09 1.77 18.16
N GLY A 403 -5.85 1.29 17.17
CA GLY A 403 -5.51 1.33 15.75
C GLY A 403 -5.38 -0.08 15.17
N ARG A 404 -6.30 -0.45 14.27
CA ARG A 404 -6.13 -1.65 13.43
C ARG A 404 -5.15 -1.34 12.30
N LEU A 405 -3.92 -1.79 12.48
CA LEU A 405 -2.82 -1.50 11.55
C LEU A 405 -3.08 -2.09 10.15
N SER A 406 -2.46 -1.48 9.15
CA SER A 406 -2.66 -1.80 7.73
C SER A 406 -2.23 -3.22 7.42
N LEU A 407 -3.13 -3.94 6.73
CA LEU A 407 -2.91 -5.26 6.15
C LEU A 407 -3.41 -5.20 4.69
N PRO A 408 -2.91 -6.06 3.79
CA PRO A 408 -3.50 -6.19 2.48
C PRO A 408 -4.92 -6.75 2.57
N ALA A 409 -5.82 -6.24 1.71
CA ALA A 409 -7.17 -6.79 1.58
C ALA A 409 -7.13 -8.15 0.88
N THR A 410 -8.04 -9.05 1.27
CA THR A 410 -8.28 -10.31 0.54
C THR A 410 -9.52 -10.14 -0.34
N TYR A 411 -9.36 -10.09 -1.67
CA TYR A 411 -10.45 -9.86 -2.61
C TYR A 411 -11.29 -11.13 -2.85
N ARG A 412 -11.91 -11.70 -1.81
CA ARG A 412 -12.62 -12.99 -1.88
C ARG A 412 -13.66 -13.04 -3.00
N ASP A 413 -14.39 -11.94 -3.15
CA ASP A 413 -15.51 -11.81 -4.09
C ASP A 413 -15.08 -11.17 -5.42
N SER A 414 -13.77 -11.09 -5.70
CA SER A 414 -13.30 -10.55 -6.97
C SER A 414 -13.81 -11.39 -8.15
N PRO A 415 -14.32 -10.76 -9.22
CA PRO A 415 -14.65 -11.48 -10.44
C PRO A 415 -13.41 -12.07 -11.12
N LEU A 416 -12.19 -11.71 -10.72
CA LEU A 416 -10.96 -12.30 -11.27
C LEU A 416 -10.60 -13.65 -10.62
N ASN A 417 -11.31 -14.05 -9.56
CA ASN A 417 -11.05 -15.31 -8.87
C ASN A 417 -11.77 -16.47 -9.54
N THR A 418 -11.10 -17.61 -9.59
CA THR A 418 -11.73 -18.90 -9.84
C THR A 418 -12.08 -19.55 -8.49
N PRO A 419 -13.35 -19.91 -8.24
CA PRO A 419 -13.73 -20.58 -7.01
C PRO A 419 -13.01 -21.91 -6.80
N ASP A 420 -12.69 -22.22 -5.55
CA ASP A 420 -12.10 -23.52 -5.18
C ASP A 420 -13.06 -24.67 -5.52
N ARG A 421 -12.53 -25.72 -6.15
CA ARG A 421 -13.21 -27.02 -6.31
C ARG A 421 -12.72 -28.06 -5.31
N ASP A 422 -11.48 -27.89 -4.83
CA ASP A 422 -10.82 -28.79 -3.88
C ASP A 422 -10.83 -28.21 -2.46
N ALA A 423 -10.65 -29.07 -1.47
CA ALA A 423 -10.54 -28.66 -0.07
C ALA A 423 -9.14 -28.14 0.28
N PHE A 424 -9.10 -26.95 0.87
CA PHE A 424 -7.90 -26.34 1.45
C PHE A 424 -8.20 -25.81 2.85
N THR A 425 -7.21 -25.88 3.72
CA THR A 425 -7.22 -25.35 5.09
C THR A 425 -6.38 -24.08 5.23
N GLY A 426 -5.50 -23.81 4.26
CA GLY A 426 -4.62 -22.64 4.23
C GLY A 426 -5.33 -21.31 3.90
N VAL A 427 -4.70 -20.22 4.36
CA VAL A 427 -5.21 -18.84 4.21
C VAL A 427 -4.92 -18.21 2.85
N MET A 428 -4.10 -18.86 2.01
CA MET A 428 -3.83 -18.48 0.62
C MET A 428 -5.02 -18.84 -0.28
N VAL A 429 -6.17 -18.25 0.00
CA VAL A 429 -7.40 -18.38 -0.79
C VAL A 429 -7.34 -17.54 -2.07
N PRO A 430 -8.17 -17.79 -3.09
CA PRO A 430 -8.39 -16.83 -4.16
C PRO A 430 -8.73 -15.43 -3.61
N GLY A 431 -8.04 -14.42 -4.14
CA GLY A 431 -8.06 -13.03 -3.68
C GLY A 431 -7.04 -12.68 -2.59
N ALA A 432 -6.32 -13.65 -2.00
CA ALA A 432 -5.29 -13.36 -1.00
C ALA A 432 -3.98 -12.93 -1.65
N VAL A 433 -3.24 -12.01 -1.01
CA VAL A 433 -1.86 -11.72 -1.38
C VAL A 433 -0.98 -12.93 -1.06
N ALA A 434 -0.14 -13.30 -2.01
CA ALA A 434 0.88 -14.34 -1.87
C ALA A 434 1.72 -14.10 -0.61
N ALA A 435 1.86 -15.13 0.22
CA ALA A 435 2.77 -15.08 1.36
C ALA A 435 4.21 -15.32 0.90
N ASP A 436 5.14 -14.48 1.37
CA ASP A 436 6.57 -14.64 1.12
C ASP A 436 7.16 -15.86 1.84
N ALA A 437 8.34 -16.33 1.43
CA ALA A 437 9.11 -17.38 2.09
C ALA A 437 10.56 -17.39 1.56
N PRO A 438 11.55 -17.86 2.33
CA PRO A 438 12.90 -18.05 1.81
C PRO A 438 12.93 -19.20 0.81
N VAL A 439 13.53 -18.94 -0.35
CA VAL A 439 13.70 -19.92 -1.43
C VAL A 439 15.14 -19.91 -1.93
N ALA A 440 15.51 -20.92 -2.73
CA ALA A 440 16.77 -20.95 -3.46
C ALA A 440 16.53 -21.28 -4.94
N GLY A 441 17.45 -20.91 -5.82
CA GLY A 441 17.32 -21.13 -7.26
C GLY A 441 16.49 -20.04 -7.96
N GLY A 442 15.73 -20.42 -8.99
CA GLY A 442 14.92 -19.48 -9.77
C GLY A 442 15.74 -18.41 -10.47
N ASN A 443 15.35 -17.15 -10.28
CA ASN A 443 16.08 -15.98 -10.82
C ASN A 443 17.31 -15.57 -9.97
N GLY A 444 17.70 -16.37 -8.98
CA GLY A 444 18.83 -16.10 -8.07
C GLY A 444 18.47 -15.23 -6.87
N LYS A 445 17.24 -14.71 -6.79
CA LYS A 445 16.75 -13.97 -5.62
C LYS A 445 16.30 -14.91 -4.50
N PRO A 446 16.57 -14.59 -3.22
CA PRO A 446 16.36 -15.52 -2.12
C PRO A 446 14.93 -15.55 -1.56
N TRP A 447 14.02 -14.71 -2.06
CA TRP A 447 12.66 -14.59 -1.54
C TRP A 447 11.59 -14.93 -2.58
N TRP A 448 10.53 -15.57 -2.12
CA TRP A 448 9.46 -16.10 -2.97
C TRP A 448 8.74 -15.01 -3.75
N LEU A 449 8.40 -13.89 -3.12
CA LEU A 449 7.67 -12.82 -3.82
C LEU A 449 8.46 -12.26 -5.00
N GLU A 450 9.78 -12.20 -4.87
CA GLU A 450 10.64 -11.70 -5.96
C GLU A 450 10.78 -12.70 -7.13
N GLN A 451 10.24 -13.92 -6.97
CA GLN A 451 10.10 -14.90 -8.05
C GLN A 451 8.80 -14.69 -8.83
N LEU A 452 7.90 -13.79 -8.40
CA LEU A 452 6.57 -13.61 -8.99
C LEU A 452 6.42 -12.30 -9.78
N ASP A 453 7.51 -11.56 -10.01
CA ASP A 453 7.49 -10.22 -10.61
C ASP A 453 7.15 -10.20 -12.13
N GLU A 454 7.00 -11.36 -12.79
CA GLU A 454 6.93 -11.50 -14.25
C GLU A 454 5.54 -11.90 -14.78
N GLY A 455 4.51 -11.12 -14.44
CA GLY A 455 3.17 -11.32 -14.96
C GLY A 455 2.41 -12.48 -14.30
N PHE A 456 1.51 -13.13 -15.06
CA PHE A 456 0.76 -14.28 -14.55
C PHE A 456 1.68 -15.48 -14.36
N THR A 457 1.59 -16.13 -13.20
CA THR A 457 2.46 -17.27 -12.87
C THR A 457 1.63 -18.46 -12.40
N ALA A 458 1.76 -19.58 -13.10
CA ALA A 458 1.33 -20.90 -12.65
C ALA A 458 2.43 -21.51 -11.79
N VAL A 459 2.15 -21.68 -10.50
CA VAL A 459 3.06 -22.24 -9.51
C VAL A 459 2.68 -23.69 -9.26
N LEU A 460 3.59 -24.63 -9.50
CA LEU A 460 3.37 -26.06 -9.28
C LEU A 460 4.27 -26.58 -8.15
N PHE A 461 3.65 -27.01 -7.04
CA PHE A 461 4.34 -27.66 -5.94
C PHE A 461 4.64 -29.12 -6.30
N CYS A 462 5.92 -29.46 -6.33
CA CYS A 462 6.42 -30.75 -6.80
C CYS A 462 6.74 -31.68 -5.62
N GLY A 463 6.91 -32.97 -5.92
CA GLY A 463 7.41 -33.96 -4.94
C GLY A 463 8.92 -34.19 -5.09
N ALA A 464 9.41 -35.25 -4.44
CA ALA A 464 10.79 -35.72 -4.59
C ALA A 464 11.12 -36.20 -6.01
N GLN A 465 10.10 -36.47 -6.84
CA GLN A 465 10.22 -36.78 -8.26
C GLN A 465 9.77 -35.58 -9.10
N ALA A 466 10.38 -35.44 -10.29
CA ALA A 466 9.99 -34.41 -11.25
C ALA A 466 8.53 -34.63 -11.71
N PRO A 467 7.80 -33.56 -12.06
CA PRO A 467 6.46 -33.69 -12.65
C PRO A 467 6.49 -34.52 -13.94
N ALA A 468 5.38 -35.18 -14.24
CA ALA A 468 5.23 -35.97 -15.46
C ALA A 468 5.36 -35.09 -16.72
N GLU A 469 6.03 -35.61 -17.75
CA GLU A 469 6.39 -34.83 -18.94
C GLU A 469 5.17 -34.34 -19.75
N ASP A 470 4.06 -35.07 -19.71
CA ASP A 470 2.78 -34.67 -20.30
C ASP A 470 2.22 -33.39 -19.67
N LEU A 471 2.29 -33.28 -18.33
CA LEU A 471 1.91 -32.07 -17.60
C LEU A 471 2.83 -30.88 -17.97
N LEU A 472 4.14 -31.13 -18.03
CA LEU A 472 5.12 -30.11 -18.40
C LEU A 472 4.89 -29.61 -19.84
N GLN A 473 4.57 -30.49 -20.77
CA GLN A 473 4.21 -30.12 -22.14
C GLN A 473 2.93 -29.27 -22.21
N ALA A 474 1.91 -29.62 -21.42
CA ALA A 474 0.68 -28.84 -21.35
C ALA A 474 0.92 -27.41 -20.85
N LEU A 475 1.78 -27.27 -19.82
CA LEU A 475 2.18 -25.97 -19.27
C LEU A 475 3.00 -25.15 -20.27
N ARG A 476 3.97 -25.76 -20.97
CA ARG A 476 4.78 -25.07 -22.00
C ARG A 476 3.92 -24.51 -23.12
N ARG A 477 2.97 -25.30 -23.66
CA ARG A 477 2.07 -24.84 -24.74
C ARG A 477 1.22 -23.63 -24.36
N ARG A 478 0.93 -23.44 -23.06
CA ARG A 478 0.22 -22.27 -22.55
C ARG A 478 1.09 -21.03 -22.45
N GLY A 479 2.39 -21.19 -22.18
CA GLY A 479 3.35 -20.09 -22.16
C GLY A 479 3.46 -19.37 -23.51
N ASP A 480 3.19 -20.06 -24.62
CA ASP A 480 3.30 -19.53 -25.99
C ASP A 480 2.07 -18.72 -26.47
N GLN A 481 1.13 -18.40 -25.58
CA GLN A 481 -0.07 -17.62 -25.91
C GLN A 481 0.17 -16.10 -25.86
N ALA A 482 -0.77 -15.31 -26.41
CA ALA A 482 -0.66 -13.84 -26.51
C ALA A 482 -0.48 -13.13 -25.15
N ILE A 483 -0.88 -13.78 -24.06
CA ILE A 483 -0.49 -13.40 -22.70
C ILE A 483 0.38 -14.52 -22.16
N ALA A 484 1.65 -14.19 -21.90
CA ALA A 484 2.60 -15.14 -21.37
C ALA A 484 2.16 -15.59 -19.96
N LEU A 485 1.90 -16.89 -19.82
CA LEU A 485 1.75 -17.55 -18.52
C LEU A 485 3.09 -18.19 -18.15
N ARG A 486 3.77 -17.61 -17.17
CA ARG A 486 5.02 -18.19 -16.67
C ARG A 486 4.69 -19.41 -15.82
N THR A 487 5.48 -20.46 -15.94
CA THR A 487 5.39 -21.64 -15.09
C THR A 487 6.59 -21.69 -14.14
N LEU A 488 6.32 -21.81 -12.85
CA LEU A 488 7.33 -21.87 -11.79
C LEU A 488 7.13 -23.14 -10.96
N LEU A 489 8.14 -24.01 -10.96
CA LEU A 489 8.14 -25.22 -10.15
C LEU A 489 8.68 -24.92 -8.75
N VAL A 490 8.03 -25.47 -7.72
CA VAL A 490 8.51 -25.43 -6.33
C VAL A 490 8.91 -26.84 -5.93
N ALA A 491 10.21 -27.07 -5.79
CA ALA A 491 10.78 -28.33 -5.35
C ALA A 491 10.91 -28.36 -3.81
N PRO A 492 10.66 -29.51 -3.17
CA PRO A 492 10.97 -29.68 -1.75
C PRO A 492 12.50 -29.71 -1.54
N PRO A 493 12.98 -29.50 -0.29
CA PRO A 493 14.41 -29.43 0.01
C PRO A 493 15.21 -30.69 -0.39
N ASP A 494 14.56 -31.85 -0.43
CA ASP A 494 15.13 -33.17 -0.70
C ASP A 494 14.98 -33.62 -2.17
N ALA A 495 14.49 -32.75 -3.05
CA ALA A 495 14.34 -33.05 -4.47
C ALA A 495 15.69 -33.37 -5.14
N ALA A 496 15.77 -34.55 -5.77
CA ALA A 496 16.97 -35.03 -6.47
C ALA A 496 16.82 -34.96 -8.00
N TRP A 497 16.21 -33.87 -8.51
CA TRP A 497 16.00 -33.63 -9.94
C TRP A 497 16.33 -32.19 -10.30
N GLN A 498 16.64 -31.95 -11.58
CA GLN A 498 16.93 -30.62 -12.11
C GLN A 498 15.73 -30.04 -12.83
N ALA A 499 15.61 -28.71 -12.81
CA ALA A 499 14.57 -27.99 -13.52
C ALA A 499 14.50 -28.46 -15.00
N PRO A 500 13.34 -28.93 -15.48
CA PRO A 500 13.17 -29.29 -16.88
C PRO A 500 13.46 -28.09 -17.80
N ALA A 501 13.99 -28.36 -19.00
CA ALA A 501 14.32 -27.31 -19.95
C ALA A 501 13.11 -26.38 -20.23
N GLY A 502 13.37 -25.08 -20.22
CA GLY A 502 12.36 -24.03 -20.44
C GLY A 502 11.48 -23.68 -19.24
N LEU A 503 11.70 -24.28 -18.06
CA LEU A 503 10.94 -23.99 -16.84
C LEU A 503 11.86 -23.48 -15.73
N SER A 504 11.36 -22.49 -14.98
CA SER A 504 12.01 -22.05 -13.74
C SER A 504 11.66 -22.99 -12.60
N CYS A 505 12.62 -23.27 -11.73
CA CYS A 505 12.40 -24.02 -10.49
C CYS A 505 13.05 -23.29 -9.32
N VAL A 506 12.33 -23.26 -8.19
CA VAL A 506 12.86 -22.83 -6.90
C VAL A 506 12.82 -23.99 -5.91
N ILE A 507 13.65 -23.93 -4.89
CA ILE A 507 13.70 -24.88 -3.78
C ILE A 507 13.09 -24.19 -2.55
N ASP A 508 12.03 -24.77 -1.99
CA ASP A 508 11.45 -24.36 -0.71
C ASP A 508 12.34 -24.87 0.42
N ARG A 509 13.31 -24.05 0.85
CA ARG A 509 14.45 -24.47 1.70
C ARG A 509 14.04 -25.15 2.99
N ASP A 510 12.95 -24.69 3.60
CA ASP A 510 12.51 -25.07 4.94
C ASP A 510 11.11 -25.73 4.94
N GLY A 511 10.58 -26.06 3.76
CA GLY A 511 9.19 -26.48 3.59
C GLY A 511 8.16 -25.42 4.01
N LEU A 512 8.60 -24.17 4.19
CA LEU A 512 7.77 -23.09 4.74
C LEU A 512 6.77 -22.60 3.70
N LEU A 513 7.19 -22.54 2.43
CA LEU A 513 6.31 -22.15 1.34
C LEU A 513 5.18 -23.18 1.19
N ALA A 514 5.49 -24.47 1.17
CA ALA A 514 4.49 -25.53 1.10
C ALA A 514 3.48 -25.45 2.27
N ARG A 515 3.95 -25.18 3.50
CA ARG A 515 3.04 -25.00 4.66
C ARG A 515 2.15 -23.76 4.52
N ARG A 516 2.68 -22.61 4.12
CA ARG A 516 1.93 -21.35 3.97
C ARG A 516 0.83 -21.45 2.91
N TYR A 517 1.10 -22.21 1.85
CA TYR A 517 0.17 -22.44 0.76
C TYR A 517 -0.67 -23.71 0.97
N ASP A 518 -0.58 -24.39 2.13
CA ASP A 518 -1.24 -25.69 2.36
C ASP A 518 -1.05 -26.64 1.16
N ALA A 519 0.16 -26.69 0.63
CA ALA A 519 0.46 -27.35 -0.63
C ALA A 519 0.98 -28.78 -0.41
N THR A 520 0.50 -29.69 -1.24
CA THR A 520 0.99 -31.06 -1.38
C THR A 520 1.53 -31.26 -2.80
N PRO A 521 2.32 -32.31 -3.08
CA PRO A 521 2.77 -32.60 -4.44
C PRO A 521 1.60 -32.64 -5.42
N GLY A 522 1.70 -31.89 -6.53
CA GLY A 522 0.64 -31.70 -7.53
C GLY A 522 -0.22 -30.45 -7.33
N THR A 523 -0.13 -29.80 -6.15
CA THR A 523 -0.87 -28.57 -5.87
C THR A 523 -0.41 -27.46 -6.82
N CYS A 524 -1.35 -26.76 -7.43
CA CYS A 524 -1.07 -25.67 -8.34
C CYS A 524 -1.81 -24.40 -7.91
N TYR A 525 -1.13 -23.26 -8.05
CA TYR A 525 -1.68 -21.92 -7.82
C TYR A 525 -1.52 -21.09 -9.09
N LEU A 526 -2.57 -20.37 -9.48
CA LEU A 526 -2.46 -19.27 -10.45
C LEU A 526 -2.31 -17.96 -9.68
N ILE A 527 -1.20 -17.26 -9.89
CA ILE A 527 -0.89 -15.99 -9.25
C ILE A 527 -0.92 -14.87 -10.30
N ARG A 528 -1.56 -13.75 -9.94
CA ARG A 528 -1.66 -12.54 -10.77
C ARG A 528 -0.36 -11.73 -10.77
N PRO A 529 -0.19 -10.79 -11.72
CA PRO A 529 0.96 -9.88 -11.74
C PRO A 529 1.10 -9.00 -10.48
N ASP A 530 0.00 -8.73 -9.76
CA ASP A 530 -0.01 -8.04 -8.46
C ASP A 530 0.14 -8.99 -7.27
N GLN A 531 0.65 -10.20 -7.51
CA GLN A 531 0.92 -11.24 -6.50
C GLN A 531 -0.31 -11.68 -5.69
N HIS A 532 -1.52 -11.51 -6.22
CA HIS A 532 -2.72 -12.09 -5.63
C HIS A 532 -3.00 -13.48 -6.20
N VAL A 533 -3.45 -14.41 -5.36
CA VAL A 533 -3.92 -15.73 -5.79
C VAL A 533 -5.21 -15.55 -6.59
N ALA A 534 -5.26 -16.02 -7.84
CA ALA A 534 -6.48 -16.03 -8.65
C ALA A 534 -7.20 -17.37 -8.60
N ALA A 535 -6.46 -18.48 -8.51
CA ALA A 535 -7.03 -19.83 -8.48
C ALA A 535 -6.06 -20.82 -7.82
N ARG A 536 -6.58 -21.96 -7.35
CA ARG A 536 -5.76 -23.06 -6.81
C ARG A 536 -6.43 -24.43 -7.00
N TRP A 537 -5.61 -25.47 -7.10
CA TRP A 537 -6.03 -26.87 -7.28
C TRP A 537 -5.09 -27.82 -6.54
N ARG A 538 -5.61 -28.94 -6.06
CA ARG A 538 -4.79 -30.03 -5.47
C ARG A 538 -4.06 -30.84 -6.52
N ALA A 539 -4.65 -30.94 -7.72
CA ALA A 539 -4.05 -31.53 -8.90
C ALA A 539 -4.36 -30.64 -10.11
N LEU A 540 -3.33 -30.27 -10.85
CA LEU A 540 -3.46 -29.37 -12.00
C LEU A 540 -4.27 -30.02 -13.13
N ASP A 541 -5.31 -29.32 -13.59
CA ASP A 541 -5.97 -29.52 -14.88
C ASP A 541 -5.60 -28.36 -15.82
N ALA A 542 -4.90 -28.67 -16.92
CA ALA A 542 -4.42 -27.68 -17.88
C ALA A 542 -5.53 -26.97 -18.67
N ALA A 543 -6.73 -27.56 -18.76
CA ALA A 543 -7.90 -26.88 -19.31
C ALA A 543 -8.42 -25.84 -18.30
N ALA A 544 -8.65 -26.26 -17.05
CA ALA A 544 -9.11 -25.38 -15.98
C ALA A 544 -8.16 -24.20 -15.71
N LEU A 545 -6.85 -24.39 -15.88
CA LEU A 545 -5.85 -23.31 -15.78
C LEU A 545 -6.06 -22.22 -16.85
N GLY A 546 -6.45 -22.61 -18.08
CA GLY A 546 -6.75 -21.67 -19.15
C GLY A 546 -7.99 -20.85 -18.86
N ASP A 547 -9.07 -21.51 -18.44
CA ASP A 547 -10.32 -20.85 -18.07
C ASP A 547 -10.11 -19.88 -16.90
N ALA A 548 -9.31 -20.28 -15.90
CA ALA A 548 -8.94 -19.43 -14.78
C ALA A 548 -8.10 -18.21 -15.19
N LEU A 549 -7.22 -18.37 -16.18
CA LEU A 549 -6.46 -17.25 -16.73
C LEU A 549 -7.38 -16.27 -17.48
N ASP A 550 -8.30 -16.77 -18.32
CA ASP A 550 -9.27 -15.93 -19.02
C ASP A 550 -10.22 -15.22 -18.03
N GLN A 551 -10.62 -15.88 -16.94
CA GLN A 551 -11.35 -15.25 -15.84
C GLN A 551 -10.52 -14.13 -15.19
N ALA A 552 -9.26 -14.39 -14.88
CA ALA A 552 -8.35 -13.42 -14.25
C ALA A 552 -7.98 -12.24 -15.18
N LEU A 553 -8.29 -12.36 -16.47
CA LEU A 553 -8.17 -11.30 -17.48
C LEU A 553 -9.48 -10.57 -17.77
N ALA A 554 -10.56 -10.92 -17.05
CA ALA A 554 -11.93 -10.46 -17.32
C ALA A 554 -12.40 -10.75 -18.77
N ARG A 555 -11.91 -11.85 -19.36
CA ARG A 555 -12.28 -12.32 -20.71
C ARG A 555 -13.36 -13.39 -20.72
N ALA A 556 -13.62 -14.02 -19.58
CA ALA A 556 -14.62 -15.06 -19.48
C ALA A 556 -15.98 -14.52 -19.96
N THR A 557 -16.51 -15.13 -21.02
CA THR A 557 -17.84 -14.85 -21.54
C THR A 557 -18.85 -15.04 -20.41
N CYS A 558 -19.72 -14.05 -20.19
CA CYS A 558 -20.95 -14.26 -19.44
C CYS A 558 -21.70 -15.45 -20.08
N THR A 559 -21.51 -16.66 -19.55
CA THR A 559 -22.46 -17.74 -19.75
C THR A 559 -23.69 -17.36 -18.96
N HIS A 560 -24.63 -16.73 -19.68
CA HIS A 560 -25.99 -16.47 -19.22
C HIS A 560 -26.74 -17.76 -18.92
#